data_AF-A0A4R1RCC5-F1
#
_entry.id   AF-A0A4R1RCC5-F1
#
_cell.length_a   1.000
_cell.length_b   1.000
_cell.length_c   1.000
_cell.angle_alpha   90.00
_cell.angle_beta   90.00
_cell.angle_gamma   90.00
#
_symmetry.space_group_name_H-M   'P 1'
#
loop_
_entity.id
_entity.type
_entity.pdbx_description
1 polymer ?
#
loop_
_entity_poly.entity_id
_entity_poly.type
_entity_poly.pdbx_seq_one_letter_code
_entity_poly.pdbx_strand_id
1 'polypeptide(L)'
;MVTIDNGEEFKFSKNGTFTSTKYSKCSGGNFSIESDELRLKYNCKGFTTGIENTEGYITYKITYESYNLIMIPTSVICTEGCSYIYKKVSDKQ
;
A
#
# COMPACT_ATOMS: atom_id res chain seq x y z
N MET A 1 9.12 7.13 15.86
CA MET A 1 7.91 6.99 15.04
C MET A 1 7.27 8.36 14.92
N VAL A 2 7.12 8.87 13.71
CA VAL A 2 6.41 10.13 13.47
C VAL A 2 4.97 9.79 13.14
N THR A 3 4.02 10.36 13.87
CA THR A 3 2.60 10.23 13.53
C THR A 3 2.26 11.21 12.43
N ILE A 4 1.51 10.75 11.43
CA ILE A 4 1.07 11.58 10.31
C ILE A 4 -0.43 11.83 10.48
N ASP A 5 -0.79 13.07 10.78
CA ASP A 5 -2.18 13.54 10.73
C ASP A 5 -2.64 13.65 9.27
N ASN A 6 -3.83 13.12 8.94
CA ASN A 6 -4.34 13.01 7.57
C ASN A 6 -3.39 12.27 6.61
N GLY A 7 -2.80 11.16 7.06
CA GLY A 7 -1.98 10.30 6.23
C GLY A 7 -2.73 9.65 5.07
N GLU A 8 -1.99 8.92 4.23
CA GLU A 8 -2.61 8.14 3.15
C GLU A 8 -3.49 7.02 3.70
N GLU A 9 -4.64 6.83 3.06
CA GLU A 9 -5.61 5.80 3.41
C GLU A 9 -5.66 4.75 2.31
N PHE A 10 -5.90 3.50 2.70
CA PHE A 10 -6.17 2.39 1.79
C PHE A 10 -7.47 1.72 2.17
N LYS A 11 -8.30 1.43 1.17
CA LYS A 11 -9.52 0.63 1.32
C LYS A 11 -9.43 -0.59 0.42
N PHE A 12 -9.44 -1.77 1.03
CA PHE A 12 -9.35 -3.05 0.34
C PHE A 12 -10.74 -3.69 0.26
N SER A 13 -11.14 -4.08 -0.94
CA SER A 13 -12.44 -4.70 -1.22
C SER A 13 -12.30 -6.21 -1.43
N LYS A 14 -13.33 -6.98 -1.04
CA LYS A 14 -13.32 -8.46 -1.14
C LYS A 14 -13.17 -8.99 -2.58
N ASN A 15 -13.44 -8.16 -3.58
CA ASN A 15 -13.29 -8.49 -5.00
C ASN A 15 -11.85 -8.30 -5.54
N GLY A 16 -10.86 -8.06 -4.68
CA GLY A 16 -9.46 -7.88 -5.09
C GLY A 16 -9.15 -6.50 -5.68
N THR A 17 -10.01 -5.49 -5.45
CA THR A 17 -9.72 -4.10 -5.79
C THR A 17 -9.39 -3.28 -4.54
N PHE A 18 -8.59 -2.24 -4.72
CA PHE A 18 -8.32 -1.27 -3.66
C PHE A 18 -8.51 0.16 -4.16
N THR A 19 -8.78 1.06 -3.22
CA THR A 19 -8.65 2.50 -3.43
C THR A 19 -7.67 3.10 -2.42
N SER A 20 -7.00 4.20 -2.80
CA SER A 20 -6.03 4.88 -1.95
C SER A 20 -6.00 6.39 -2.21
N THR A 21 -5.66 7.16 -1.16
CA THR A 21 -5.39 8.61 -1.26
C THR A 21 -3.93 8.96 -1.48
N LYS A 22 -3.03 7.96 -1.51
CA LYS A 22 -1.57 8.13 -1.68
C LYS A 22 -1.18 8.94 -2.90
N TYR A 23 -1.84 8.70 -4.04
CA TYR A 23 -1.54 9.37 -5.30
C TYR A 23 -2.77 10.07 -5.84
N SER A 24 -2.73 11.40 -5.90
CA SER A 24 -3.83 12.23 -6.42
C SER A 24 -4.17 11.93 -7.89
N LYS A 25 -3.19 11.45 -8.67
CA LYS A 25 -3.35 11.08 -10.09
C LYS A 25 -3.90 9.66 -10.32
N CYS A 26 -3.86 8.80 -9.30
CA CYS A 26 -4.42 7.46 -9.40
C CYS A 26 -4.86 6.91 -8.05
N SER A 27 -6.16 6.77 -7.87
CA SER A 27 -6.77 6.44 -6.60
C SER A 27 -7.13 4.97 -6.44
N GLY A 28 -6.81 4.08 -7.38
CA GLY A 28 -7.20 2.68 -7.25
C GLY A 28 -6.62 1.72 -8.27
N GLY A 29 -6.90 0.44 -8.01
CA GLY A 29 -6.34 -0.66 -8.77
C GLY A 29 -6.70 -2.02 -8.20
N ASN A 30 -5.89 -3.02 -8.50
CA ASN A 30 -6.03 -4.38 -7.98
C ASN A 30 -4.97 -4.67 -6.92
N PHE A 31 -5.32 -5.51 -5.96
CA PHE A 31 -4.38 -6.03 -4.98
C PHE A 31 -4.47 -7.55 -4.87
N SER A 32 -3.37 -8.15 -4.46
CA SER A 32 -3.32 -9.53 -3.99
C SER A 32 -2.43 -9.63 -2.76
N ILE A 33 -2.68 -10.64 -1.94
CA ILE A 33 -1.84 -10.98 -0.79
C ILE A 33 -1.39 -12.43 -0.95
N GLU A 34 -0.09 -12.66 -0.99
CA GLU A 34 0.52 -13.99 -1.10
C GLU A 34 1.72 -14.07 -0.15
N SER A 35 1.75 -15.06 0.75
CA SER A 35 2.89 -15.32 1.64
C SER A 35 3.45 -14.06 2.35
N ASP A 36 2.56 -13.27 2.97
CA ASP A 36 2.90 -12.00 3.63
C ASP A 36 3.47 -10.91 2.71
N GLU A 37 3.21 -10.99 1.40
CA GLU A 37 3.43 -9.92 0.44
C GLU A 37 2.11 -9.32 -0.04
N LEU A 38 1.95 -8.01 0.14
CA LEU A 38 0.91 -7.22 -0.49
C LEU A 38 1.42 -6.71 -1.84
N ARG A 39 0.77 -7.09 -2.92
CA ARG A 39 1.04 -6.58 -4.27
C ARG A 39 -0.07 -5.62 -4.68
N LEU A 40 0.31 -4.40 -5.07
CA LEU A 40 -0.60 -3.37 -5.57
C LEU A 40 -0.31 -3.09 -7.03
N LYS A 41 -1.35 -3.07 -7.87
CA LYS A 41 -1.27 -2.65 -9.26
C LYS A 41 -2.27 -1.54 -9.52
N TYR A 42 -1.78 -0.32 -9.69
CA TYR A 42 -2.60 0.83 -10.03
C TYR A 42 -3.05 0.74 -11.49
N ASN A 43 -4.33 0.98 -11.76
CA ASN A 43 -4.94 0.74 -13.08
C ASN A 43 -5.26 2.03 -13.85
N CYS A 44 -4.72 3.17 -13.44
CA CYS A 44 -4.95 4.43 -14.14
C CYS A 44 -4.05 4.56 -15.36
N LYS A 45 -4.64 4.94 -16.50
CA LYS A 45 -3.92 5.07 -17.77
C LYS A 45 -2.79 6.09 -17.66
N GLY A 46 -1.57 5.66 -18.01
CA GLY A 46 -0.38 6.52 -18.03
C GLY A 46 0.19 6.85 -16.65
N PHE A 47 -0.26 6.18 -15.60
CA PHE A 47 0.26 6.36 -14.24
C PHE A 47 1.39 5.36 -13.94
N THR A 48 2.48 5.87 -13.39
CA THR A 48 3.58 5.09 -12.81
C THR A 48 4.13 5.86 -11.62
N THR A 49 4.60 5.13 -10.62
CA THR A 49 5.23 5.63 -9.39
C THR A 49 6.75 5.58 -9.46
N GLY A 50 7.31 4.79 -10.40
CA GLY A 50 8.73 4.57 -10.58
C GLY A 50 9.32 3.50 -9.64
N ILE A 51 8.48 2.89 -8.80
CA ILE A 51 8.87 1.82 -7.87
C ILE A 51 8.18 0.49 -8.17
N GLU A 52 7.36 0.44 -9.22
CA GLU A 52 6.80 -0.80 -9.73
C GLU A 52 7.88 -1.73 -10.28
N ASN A 53 7.65 -3.04 -10.21
CA ASN A 53 8.42 -4.03 -10.97
C ASN A 53 8.03 -4.01 -12.47
N THR A 54 8.66 -4.87 -13.27
CA THR A 54 8.40 -4.99 -14.72
C THR A 54 6.96 -5.38 -15.07
N GLU A 55 6.21 -5.95 -14.14
CA GLU A 55 4.80 -6.33 -14.31
C GLU A 55 3.82 -5.23 -13.84
N GLY A 56 4.35 -4.10 -13.34
CA GLY A 56 3.57 -2.96 -12.87
C GLY A 56 3.11 -3.08 -11.41
N TYR A 57 3.67 -4.02 -10.63
CA TYR A 57 3.32 -4.19 -9.22
C TYR A 57 4.25 -3.41 -8.30
N ILE A 58 3.67 -2.71 -7.34
CA ILE A 58 4.36 -2.27 -6.14
C ILE A 58 4.18 -3.35 -5.09
N THR A 59 5.28 -3.91 -4.60
CA THR A 59 5.25 -5.01 -3.63
C THR A 59 5.71 -4.54 -2.26
N TYR A 60 4.94 -4.90 -1.24
CA TYR A 60 5.26 -4.65 0.15
C TYR A 60 5.31 -5.97 0.90
N LYS A 61 6.34 -6.19 1.70
CA LYS A 61 6.26 -7.18 2.77
C LYS A 61 5.35 -6.62 3.86
N ILE A 62 4.40 -7.42 4.32
CA ILE A 62 3.45 -7.03 5.35
C ILE A 62 3.67 -7.79 6.65
N THR A 63 3.43 -7.13 7.77
CA THR A 63 3.42 -7.76 9.10
C THR A 63 2.29 -7.16 9.91
N TYR A 64 1.55 -8.01 10.61
CA TYR A 64 0.45 -7.61 11.49
C TYR A 64 0.93 -7.61 12.93
N GLU A 65 0.92 -6.44 13.58
CA GLU A 65 1.29 -6.28 14.98
C GLU A 65 0.15 -5.63 15.77
N SER A 66 -0.54 -6.43 16.59
CA SER A 66 -1.72 -6.03 17.37
C SER A 66 -2.83 -5.42 16.52
N TYR A 67 -2.82 -4.09 16.34
CA TYR A 67 -3.81 -3.32 15.57
C TYR A 67 -3.19 -2.55 14.40
N ASN A 68 -1.90 -2.81 14.13
CA ASN A 68 -1.14 -2.15 13.09
C ASN A 68 -0.82 -3.11 11.94
N LEU A 69 -0.87 -2.57 10.73
CA LEU A 69 -0.32 -3.20 9.53
C LEU A 69 0.96 -2.47 9.17
N ILE A 70 2.08 -3.17 9.26
CA ILE A 70 3.39 -2.66 8.85
C ILE A 70 3.60 -3.06 7.39
N MET A 71 3.93 -2.10 6.54
CA MET A 71 4.26 -2.33 5.13
C MET A 71 5.69 -1.87 4.85
N ILE A 72 6.51 -2.77 4.33
CA ILE A 72 7.91 -2.51 3.96
C ILE A 72 8.03 -2.70 2.44
N PRO A 73 8.32 -1.65 1.66
CA PRO A 73 8.53 -1.80 0.22
C PRO A 73 9.66 -2.78 -0.08
N THR A 74 9.47 -3.69 -1.03
CA THR A 74 10.52 -4.64 -1.42
C THR A 74 11.43 -4.09 -2.52
N SER A 75 10.93 -3.12 -3.30
CA SER A 75 11.65 -2.53 -4.45
C SER A 75 12.42 -1.25 -4.13
N VAL A 76 12.23 -0.66 -2.94
CA VAL A 76 12.90 0.59 -2.54
C VAL A 76 14.00 0.26 -1.54
N ILE A 77 15.26 0.46 -1.95
CA ILE A 77 16.41 0.35 -1.04
C ILE A 77 16.50 1.65 -0.24
N CYS A 78 15.89 1.69 0.94
CA CYS A 78 16.11 2.78 1.89
C CYS A 78 17.28 2.42 2.80
N THR A 79 18.33 3.25 2.80
CA THR A 79 19.54 3.07 3.62
C THR A 79 19.28 3.04 5.13
N GLU A 80 18.17 3.64 5.59
CA GLU A 80 17.74 3.64 7.01
C GLU A 80 16.49 2.78 7.25
N GLY A 81 16.04 2.00 6.26
CA GLY A 81 14.81 1.20 6.35
C GLY A 81 13.54 2.05 6.28
N CYS A 82 12.77 1.90 5.19
CA CYS A 82 11.46 2.53 5.09
C CYS A 82 10.38 1.53 5.48
N SER A 83 9.62 1.84 6.52
CA SER A 83 8.40 1.11 6.87
C SER A 83 7.26 2.09 7.06
N TYR A 84 6.09 1.74 6.54
CA TYR A 84 4.85 2.48 6.77
C TYR A 84 4.01 1.70 7.77
N ILE A 85 3.57 2.36 8.85
CA ILE A 85 2.74 1.73 9.88
C ILE A 85 1.32 2.29 9.73
N TYR A 86 0.39 1.42 9.35
CA TYR A 86 -1.02 1.73 9.20
C TYR A 86 -1.82 1.25 10.39
N LYS A 87 -2.81 2.03 10.78
CA LYS A 87 -3.86 1.61 11.71
C LYS A 87 -5.14 1.39 10.93
N LYS A 88 -5.97 0.44 11.37
CA LYS A 88 -7.32 0.30 10.82
C LYS A 88 -8.08 1.60 11.10
N VAL A 89 -8.43 2.34 10.05
CA VAL A 89 -9.44 3.39 10.16
C VAL A 89 -10.75 2.64 10.35
N SER A 90 -11.38 2.80 11.52
CA SER A 90 -12.63 2.11 11.86
C SER A 90 -13.61 2.13 10.69
N ASP A 91 -14.25 0.98 10.40
CA ASP A 91 -15.43 0.96 9.53
C ASP A 91 -16.36 2.05 10.09
N LYS A 92 -16.56 3.16 9.37
CA LYS A 92 -17.66 4.06 9.71
C LYS A 92 -18.91 3.20 9.55
N GLN A 93 -19.44 2.77 10.68
CA GLN A 93 -20.68 2.03 10.81
C GLN A 93 -21.84 2.91 10.35
#